data_AF-A0A3D5UW21-F1
#
_entry.id   AF-A0A3D5UW21-F1
#
_cell.length_a   1.000
_cell.length_b   1.000
_cell.length_c   1.000
_cell.angle_alpha   90.00
_cell.angle_beta   90.00
_cell.angle_gamma   90.00
#
_symmetry.space_group_name_H-M   'P 1'
#
loop_
_entity.id
_entity.type
_entity.pdbx_description
1 polymer ?
#
loop_
_entity_poly.entity_id
_entity_poly.type
_entity_poly.pdbx_seq_one_letter_code
_entity_poly.pdbx_strand_id
1 'polypeptide(L)' 'MSALLEVKNVTKSFGGVVANRDVSLTVRQGEIA' A
#
# COMPACT_ATOMS: atom_id res chain seq x y z
N MET A 1 -12.92 7.62 -12.53
CA MET A 1 -12.36 6.25 -12.55
C MET A 1 -12.21 5.79 -11.12
N SER A 2 -12.81 4.66 -10.73
CA SER A 2 -12.62 4.06 -9.41
C SER A 2 -11.27 3.33 -9.35
N ALA A 3 -10.60 3.35 -8.20
CA ALA A 3 -9.45 2.50 -7.94
C ALA A 3 -9.84 1.02 -8.01
N LEU A 4 -8.94 0.16 -8.51
CA LEU A 4 -9.09 -1.30 -8.39
C LEU A 4 -8.62 -1.77 -7.01
N LEU A 5 -7.49 -1.22 -6.54
CA LEU A 5 -6.97 -1.45 -5.20
C LEU A 5 -6.63 -0.12 -4.55
N GLU A 6 -7.03 0.04 -3.30
CA GLU A 6 -6.69 1.19 -2.47
C GLU A 6 -6.09 0.69 -1.15
N VAL A 7 -4.86 1.12 -0.85
CA VAL A 7 -4.19 0.87 0.43
C VAL A 7 -3.98 2.20 1.12
N LYS A 8 -4.38 2.28 2.39
CA LYS A 8 -4.27 3.50 3.20
C LYS A 8 -3.47 3.23 4.44
N ASN A 9 -2.42 4.02 4.62
CA ASN A 9 -1.67 4.16 5.87
C ASN A 9 -1.20 2.82 6.47
N VAL A 10 -0.84 1.86 5.62
CA VAL A 10 -0.44 0.53 6.09
C VAL A 10 0.95 0.59 6.70
N THR A 11 1.03 0.08 7.92
CA THR A 11 2.28 -0.14 8.63
C THR A 11 2.46 -1.65 8.85
N LYS A 12 3.64 -2.17 8.51
CA LYS A 12 4.01 -3.56 8.74
C LYS A 12 5.34 -3.63 9.48
N SER A 13 5.36 -4.41 10.55
CA SER A 13 6.54 -4.58 11.40
C SER A 13 6.80 -6.05 11.70
N PHE A 14 8.08 -6.39 11.92
CA PHE A 14 8.58 -7.70 12.32
C PHE A 14 9.64 -7.50 13.40
N GLY A 15 9.31 -7.82 14.65
CA GLY A 15 10.19 -7.51 15.79
C GLY A 15 10.53 -6.02 15.84
N GLY A 16 11.83 -5.71 15.90
CA GLY A 16 12.34 -4.32 15.90
C GLY A 16 12.37 -3.63 14.54
N VAL A 17 12.00 -4.32 13.45
CA VAL A 17 12.06 -3.77 12.09
C VAL A 17 10.67 -3.31 11.64
N VAL A 18 10.59 -2.08 11.13
CA VAL A 18 9.40 -1.56 10.45
C VAL A 18 9.60 -1.67 8.94
N ALA A 19 8.98 -2.68 8.33
CA ALA A 19 9.09 -3.00 6.91
C ALA A 19 8.29 -2.03 6.02
N ASN A 20 7.11 -1.62 6.49
CA ASN A 20 6.31 -0.57 5.84
C ASN A 20 5.89 0.40 6.94
N ARG A 21 6.06 1.71 6.72
CA ARG A 21 5.63 2.76 7.64
C ARG A 21 4.70 3.70 6.90
N ASP A 22 3.44 3.71 7.31
CA ASP A 22 2.42 4.64 6.79
C ASP A 22 2.33 4.67 5.25
N VAL A 23 2.36 3.51 4.62
CA VAL A 23 2.36 3.41 3.16
C VAL A 23 0.93 3.47 2.63
N SER A 24 0.71 4.33 1.65
CA SER A 24 -0.55 4.43 0.90
C SER A 24 -0.28 4.19 -0.59
N LEU A 25 -1.16 3.46 -1.26
CA LEU A 25 -1.06 3.19 -2.69
C LEU A 25 -2.45 3.11 -3.34
N THR A 26 -2.53 3.41 -4.62
CA THR A 26 -3.73 3.24 -5.43
C THR A 26 -3.33 2.59 -6.74
N VAL A 27 -3.99 1.50 -7.11
CA VAL A 27 -3.76 0.82 -8.39
C VAL A 27 -5.03 0.92 -9.22
N ARG A 28 -4.91 1.35 -10.47
CA ARG A 28 -6.00 1.35 -11.45
C ARG A 28 -6.07 0.00 -12.16
N GLN A 29 -7.23 -0.31 -12.74
CA GLN A 29 -7.37 -1.54 -13.52
C GLN A 29 -6.41 -1.55 -14.72
N GLY A 30 -5.58 -2.59 -14.81
CA GLY A 30 -4.59 -2.75 -15.88
C GLY A 30 -3.27 -1.99 -15.67
N GLU A 31 -3.10 -1.30 -14.55
CA GLU A 31 -1.83 -0.64 -14.18
C GLU A 31 -0.77 -1.66 -13.73
N ILE A 32 0.49 -1.44 -14.14
CA ILE A 32 1.67 -2.16 -13.66
C ILE A 32 2.61 -1.11 -13.07
N ALA A 33 2.96 -1.27 -11.79
CA ALA A 33 3.75 -0.34 -10.99
C ALA A 33 4.94 -1.03 -10.32
#